data_AF-A0A944WKG9-F1
#
_entry.id   AF-A0A944WKG9-F1
#
_cell.length_a   1.000
_cell.length_b   1.000
_cell.length_c   1.000
_cell.angle_alpha   90.00
_cell.angle_beta   90.00
_cell.angle_gamma   90.00
#
_symmetry.space_group_name_H-M   'P 1'
#
loop_
_entity.id
_entity.type
_entity.pdbx_description
1 polymer ?
#
loop_
_entity_poly.entity_id
_entity_poly.type
_entity_poly.pdbx_seq_one_letter_code
_entity_poly.pdbx_strand_id
1 'polypeptide(L)'
;MEAIAHDYSPQGVKFYYIYKALAHPELNHYVQPVTLQERLLHIKDAEKRIGGKIPWLCDTMNNDVMTALGNAPTSEFVIDPTGRIVRKRTWGNPQQLRQDLAALVGPIKNPTSAQDINISITKPEPAAEQGVVKRIKVPNSMIPLISKPASKPNNPPLYTKLRADTDQALFNTGNGKMYIGFHLDPIHNVHWNNLTKPLHVELELPPGVTMPETLDGPQVSTEADIDPREFLVDVQGWTSDKPIHLTVNYFACSDDPAFCIPITQHYTIYRELNRRAGWINGRVEPTGPFQATKPITISGKIESIDLRNNTINLVDSTGKQHLFHVSEYTQFSANSQQQPLINLTVGAKVKIDYFNRQSGPYARDIQSE
;
A
#
# COMPACT_ATOMS: atom_id res chain seq x y z
N MET A 1 17.09 -16.71 -0.14
CA MET A 1 16.92 -17.00 -1.57
C MET A 1 18.27 -17.19 -2.25
N GLU A 2 19.15 -16.20 -2.23
CA GLU A 2 20.47 -16.24 -2.91
C GLU A 2 21.36 -17.41 -2.48
N ALA A 3 21.40 -17.75 -1.19
CA ALA A 3 22.11 -18.95 -0.70
C ALA A 3 21.57 -20.27 -1.28
N ILE A 4 20.26 -20.35 -1.51
CA ILE A 4 19.61 -21.52 -2.11
C ILE A 4 19.94 -21.55 -3.60
N ALA A 5 19.90 -20.40 -4.28
CA ALA A 5 20.29 -20.30 -5.68
C ALA A 5 21.75 -20.68 -5.90
N HIS A 6 22.66 -20.27 -5.01
CA HIS A 6 24.06 -20.67 -5.04
C HIS A 6 24.22 -22.20 -5.02
N ASP A 7 23.48 -22.89 -4.15
CA ASP A 7 23.58 -24.34 -4.01
C ASP A 7 22.95 -25.12 -5.17
N TYR A 8 21.79 -24.69 -5.66
CA TYR A 8 20.99 -25.45 -6.62
C TYR A 8 21.16 -25.03 -8.08
N SER A 9 21.74 -23.85 -8.36
CA SER A 9 22.04 -23.46 -9.75
C SER A 9 23.02 -24.42 -10.44
N PRO A 10 24.09 -24.90 -9.79
CA PRO A 10 24.96 -25.94 -10.36
C PRO A 10 24.26 -27.27 -10.62
N GLN A 11 23.14 -27.54 -9.93
CA GLN A 11 22.30 -28.73 -10.12
C GLN A 11 21.24 -28.53 -11.22
N GLY A 12 21.33 -27.44 -11.99
CA GLY A 12 20.45 -27.16 -13.13
C GLY A 12 19.16 -26.40 -12.79
N VAL A 13 18.96 -25.98 -11.54
CA VAL A 13 17.78 -25.17 -11.16
C VAL A 13 18.00 -23.71 -11.54
N LYS A 14 17.04 -23.09 -12.23
CA LYS A 14 17.10 -21.66 -12.58
C LYS A 14 16.24 -20.84 -11.61
N PHE A 15 16.79 -19.72 -11.16
CA PHE A 15 16.13 -18.80 -10.23
C PHE A 15 15.89 -17.46 -10.91
N TYR A 16 14.73 -16.85 -10.63
CA TYR A 16 14.36 -15.53 -11.12
C TYR A 16 13.57 -14.79 -10.05
N TYR A 17 13.85 -13.50 -9.89
CA TYR A 17 12.90 -12.58 -9.26
C TYR A 17 11.99 -11.98 -10.33
N ILE A 18 10.72 -11.75 -10.01
CA ILE A 18 9.78 -11.10 -10.94
C ILE A 18 9.33 -9.79 -10.32
N TYR A 19 9.73 -8.69 -10.94
CA TYR A 19 9.30 -7.35 -10.56
C TYR A 19 7.94 -7.04 -11.18
N LYS A 20 6.96 -6.75 -10.34
CA LYS A 20 5.57 -6.46 -10.69
C LYS A 20 5.11 -5.17 -9.99
N ALA A 21 3.83 -4.82 -10.11
CA ALA A 21 3.25 -3.70 -9.37
C ALA A 21 3.63 -3.74 -7.87
N LEU A 22 3.93 -2.57 -7.31
CA LEU A 22 4.31 -2.45 -5.91
C LEU A 22 3.13 -2.87 -5.03
N ALA A 23 3.38 -3.76 -4.07
CA ALA A 23 2.39 -4.10 -3.05
C ALA A 23 2.13 -2.91 -2.11
N HIS A 24 3.21 -2.23 -1.73
CA HIS A 24 3.21 -1.08 -0.83
C HIS A 24 3.93 0.10 -1.47
N PRO A 25 3.30 0.84 -2.40
CA PRO A 25 3.86 2.12 -2.79
C PRO A 25 4.01 3.05 -1.58
N GLU A 26 4.90 4.02 -1.72
CA GLU A 26 5.42 4.95 -0.70
C GLU A 26 6.30 4.31 0.37
N LEU A 27 6.41 2.98 0.42
CA LEU A 27 7.42 2.32 1.23
C LEU A 27 8.81 2.66 0.69
N ASN A 28 9.64 3.29 1.52
CA ASN A 28 10.91 3.88 1.10
C ASN A 28 10.75 4.84 -0.10
N HIS A 29 9.62 5.56 -0.16
CA HIS A 29 9.30 6.58 -1.17
C HIS A 29 9.08 6.08 -2.62
N TYR A 30 9.27 4.80 -2.93
CA TYR A 30 8.94 4.29 -4.27
C TYR A 30 7.45 4.37 -4.54
N VAL A 31 7.09 4.89 -5.71
CA VAL A 31 5.71 4.94 -6.19
C VAL A 31 5.52 4.05 -7.40
N GLN A 32 4.28 3.74 -7.77
CA GLN A 32 4.04 2.81 -8.88
C GLN A 32 4.75 3.32 -10.15
N PRO A 33 5.51 2.48 -10.87
CA PRO A 33 5.99 2.85 -12.19
C PRO A 33 4.78 2.99 -13.11
N VAL A 34 4.75 4.05 -13.91
CA VAL A 34 3.70 4.32 -14.89
C VAL A 34 4.15 4.04 -16.32
N THR A 35 5.44 3.77 -16.51
CA THR A 35 6.02 3.29 -17.77
C THR A 35 6.87 2.03 -17.57
N LEU A 36 7.08 1.27 -18.65
CA LEU A 36 7.97 0.10 -18.61
C LEU A 36 9.42 0.52 -18.30
N GLN A 37 9.86 1.67 -18.81
CA GLN A 37 11.19 2.20 -18.56
C GLN A 37 11.40 2.48 -17.06
N GLU A 38 10.44 3.12 -16.39
CA GLU A 38 10.51 3.33 -14.95
C GLU A 38 10.56 2.00 -14.19
N ARG A 39 9.75 1.01 -14.59
CA ARG A 39 9.79 -0.31 -13.95
C ARG A 39 11.15 -0.98 -14.10
N LEU A 40 11.80 -0.84 -15.26
CA LEU A 40 13.17 -1.30 -15.46
C LEU A 40 14.19 -0.51 -14.63
N LEU A 41 13.98 0.79 -14.42
CA LEU A 41 14.81 1.60 -13.51
C LEU A 41 14.64 1.13 -12.06
N HIS A 42 13.44 0.78 -11.62
CA HIS A 42 13.21 0.18 -10.30
C HIS A 42 13.98 -1.13 -10.13
N ILE A 43 14.00 -1.98 -11.17
CA ILE A 43 14.78 -3.22 -11.16
C ILE A 43 16.27 -2.91 -11.02
N LYS A 44 16.81 -2.01 -11.85
CA LYS A 44 18.23 -1.63 -11.82
C LYS A 44 18.65 -1.10 -10.46
N ASP A 45 17.80 -0.28 -9.86
CA ASP A 45 18.04 0.23 -8.51
C ASP A 45 17.93 -0.89 -7.43
N ALA A 46 16.97 -1.81 -7.54
CA ALA A 46 16.88 -2.96 -6.66
C ALA A 46 18.11 -3.89 -6.78
N GLU A 47 18.62 -4.11 -7.99
CA GLU A 47 19.87 -4.84 -8.24
C GLU A 47 21.06 -4.18 -7.52
N LYS A 48 21.21 -2.86 -7.65
CA LYS A 48 22.26 -2.09 -6.96
C LYS A 48 22.15 -2.21 -5.44
N ARG A 49 20.94 -2.11 -4.88
CA ARG A 49 20.70 -2.10 -3.43
C ARG A 49 20.72 -3.47 -2.78
N ILE A 50 20.39 -4.53 -3.51
CA ILE A 50 20.38 -5.89 -2.98
C ILE A 50 21.74 -6.57 -3.25
N GLY A 51 22.41 -6.27 -4.37
CA GLY A 51 23.69 -6.90 -4.72
C GLY A 51 23.59 -8.42 -4.96
N GLY A 52 22.38 -8.93 -5.19
CA GLY A 52 22.11 -10.34 -5.47
C GLY A 52 22.53 -10.76 -6.88
N LYS A 53 22.65 -12.06 -7.11
CA LYS A 53 23.02 -12.63 -8.42
C LYS A 53 21.84 -13.23 -9.17
N ILE A 54 20.70 -13.43 -8.50
CA ILE A 54 19.49 -13.93 -9.16
C ILE A 54 18.97 -12.87 -10.14
N PRO A 55 18.78 -13.22 -11.44
CA PRO A 55 18.26 -12.28 -12.42
C PRO A 55 16.84 -11.80 -12.11
N TRP A 56 16.57 -10.54 -12.43
CA TRP A 56 15.24 -9.95 -12.35
C TRP A 56 14.54 -9.99 -13.72
N LEU A 57 13.29 -10.45 -13.71
CA LEU A 57 12.37 -10.36 -14.82
C LEU A 57 11.41 -9.20 -14.56
N CYS A 58 11.10 -8.45 -15.61
CA CYS A 58 10.14 -7.36 -15.56
C CYS A 58 8.78 -7.88 -16.03
N ASP A 59 7.76 -7.83 -15.17
CA ASP A 59 6.38 -8.06 -15.59
C ASP A 59 5.92 -6.91 -16.50
N THR A 60 4.96 -7.19 -17.38
CA THR A 60 4.41 -6.18 -18.30
C THR A 60 3.72 -5.06 -17.52
N MET A 61 3.51 -3.88 -18.13
CA MET A 61 2.72 -2.82 -17.48
C MET A 61 1.27 -3.25 -17.18
N ASN A 62 0.78 -4.30 -17.84
CA ASN A 62 -0.49 -4.94 -17.54
C ASN A 62 -0.42 -5.94 -16.37
N ASN A 63 0.76 -6.20 -15.80
CA ASN A 63 0.97 -7.16 -14.72
C ASN A 63 0.40 -8.55 -15.08
N ASP A 64 0.70 -9.01 -16.31
CA ASP A 64 0.15 -10.24 -16.86
C ASP A 64 0.60 -11.46 -16.05
N VAL A 65 1.89 -11.50 -15.65
CA VAL A 65 2.43 -12.60 -14.84
C VAL A 65 1.84 -12.58 -13.43
N MET A 66 1.79 -11.41 -12.78
CA MET A 66 1.14 -11.26 -11.47
C MET A 66 -0.31 -11.78 -11.50
N THR A 67 -1.06 -11.42 -12.54
CA THR A 67 -2.46 -11.81 -12.70
C THR A 67 -2.58 -13.32 -12.91
N ALA A 68 -1.79 -13.88 -13.83
CA ALA A 68 -1.78 -15.31 -14.13
C ALA A 68 -1.40 -16.18 -12.92
N LEU A 69 -0.55 -15.66 -12.03
CA LEU A 69 -0.04 -16.36 -10.86
C LEU A 69 -0.88 -16.14 -9.58
N GLY A 70 -1.94 -15.33 -9.64
CA GLY A 70 -2.93 -15.20 -8.57
C GLY A 70 -2.74 -14.01 -7.64
N ASN A 71 -2.09 -12.93 -8.10
CA ASN A 71 -2.05 -11.60 -7.46
C ASN A 71 -1.42 -11.50 -6.06
N ALA A 72 -0.87 -12.58 -5.51
CA ALA A 72 -0.18 -12.53 -4.22
C ALA A 72 1.09 -11.66 -4.32
N PRO A 73 1.41 -10.81 -3.33
CA PRO A 73 2.47 -9.80 -3.44
C PRO A 73 3.89 -10.39 -3.50
N THR A 74 4.16 -11.47 -2.75
CA THR A 74 5.50 -12.07 -2.59
C THR A 74 5.47 -13.59 -2.84
N SER A 75 4.58 -14.02 -3.73
CA SER A 75 4.40 -15.43 -4.11
C SER A 75 5.67 -16.08 -4.65
N GLU A 76 5.80 -17.38 -4.39
CA GLU A 76 6.91 -18.23 -4.85
C GLU A 76 6.36 -19.45 -5.59
N PHE A 77 7.03 -19.83 -6.69
CA PHE A 77 6.65 -20.95 -7.55
C PHE A 77 7.87 -21.80 -7.88
N VAL A 78 7.68 -23.12 -7.93
CA VAL A 78 8.65 -24.05 -8.55
C VAL A 78 7.97 -24.66 -9.77
N ILE A 79 8.63 -24.50 -10.92
CA ILE A 79 8.15 -24.96 -12.22
C ILE A 79 9.09 -26.07 -12.70
N ASP A 80 8.54 -27.21 -13.08
CA ASP A 80 9.31 -28.34 -13.61
C ASP A 80 9.72 -28.14 -15.08
N PRO A 81 10.59 -29.00 -15.65
CA PRO A 81 11.03 -28.89 -17.04
C PRO A 81 9.91 -29.03 -18.10
N THR A 82 8.73 -29.54 -17.71
CA THR A 82 7.55 -29.64 -18.60
C THR A 82 6.67 -28.39 -18.54
N GLY A 83 7.03 -27.41 -17.70
CA GLY A 83 6.29 -26.16 -17.51
C GLY A 83 5.18 -26.27 -16.46
N ARG A 84 5.11 -27.35 -15.66
CA ARG A 84 4.08 -27.50 -14.62
C ARG A 84 4.53 -26.85 -13.32
N ILE A 85 3.63 -26.12 -12.67
CA ILE A 85 3.83 -25.64 -11.31
C ILE A 85 3.73 -26.83 -10.36
N VAL A 86 4.86 -27.25 -9.78
CA VAL A 86 4.93 -28.38 -8.84
C VAL A 86 4.90 -27.93 -7.38
N ARG A 87 5.20 -26.65 -7.11
CA ARG A 87 5.02 -26.01 -5.80
C ARG A 87 4.54 -24.57 -5.99
N LYS A 88 3.60 -24.13 -5.15
CA LYS A 88 3.06 -22.77 -5.14
C LYS A 88 2.95 -22.28 -3.70
N ARG A 89 3.36 -21.04 -3.45
CA ARG A 89 3.18 -20.35 -2.17
C ARG A 89 2.68 -18.95 -2.39
N THR A 90 1.80 -18.50 -1.50
CA THR A 90 1.32 -17.11 -1.45
C THR A 90 2.36 -16.15 -0.88
N TRP A 91 3.32 -16.68 -0.11
CA TRP A 91 4.44 -15.95 0.46
C TRP A 91 5.72 -16.78 0.39
N GLY A 92 6.83 -16.19 -0.05
CA GLY A 92 8.12 -16.86 -0.15
C GLY A 92 8.59 -17.45 1.18
N ASN A 93 9.07 -18.70 1.14
CA ASN A 93 9.57 -19.40 2.33
C ASN A 93 10.87 -20.13 1.97
N PRO A 94 12.04 -19.49 2.21
CA PRO A 94 13.32 -20.07 1.83
C PRO A 94 13.60 -21.45 2.46
N GLN A 95 13.16 -21.69 3.71
CA GLN A 95 13.37 -22.98 4.35
C GLN A 95 12.56 -24.08 3.65
N GLN A 96 11.29 -23.81 3.36
CA GLN A 96 10.43 -24.75 2.66
C GLN A 96 10.89 -24.96 1.20
N LEU A 97 11.34 -23.91 0.53
CA LEU A 97 11.91 -24.01 -0.81
C LEU A 97 13.13 -24.94 -0.83
N ARG A 98 14.02 -24.84 0.15
CA ARG A 98 15.19 -25.72 0.27
C ARG A 98 14.77 -27.19 0.45
N GLN A 99 13.73 -27.45 1.23
CA GLN A 99 13.17 -28.80 1.42
C GLN A 99 12.54 -29.33 0.12
N ASP A 100 11.79 -28.50 -0.59
CA ASP A 100 11.22 -28.88 -1.88
C ASP A 100 12.29 -29.26 -2.90
N LEU A 101 13.33 -28.43 -3.03
CA LEU A 101 14.40 -28.68 -3.98
C LEU A 101 15.21 -29.93 -3.57
N ALA A 102 15.38 -30.19 -2.27
CA ALA A 102 15.99 -31.43 -1.81
C ALA A 102 15.18 -32.66 -2.22
N ALA A 103 13.84 -32.58 -2.19
CA ALA A 103 12.95 -33.66 -2.61
C ALA A 103 12.87 -33.81 -4.14
N LEU A 104 12.94 -32.71 -4.89
CA LEU A 104 12.76 -32.68 -6.35
C LEU A 104 14.05 -32.93 -7.12
N VAL A 105 15.18 -32.44 -6.61
CA VAL A 105 16.49 -32.42 -7.30
C VAL A 105 17.54 -33.24 -6.55
N GLY A 106 17.41 -33.34 -5.22
CA GLY A 106 18.32 -34.06 -4.35
C GLY A 106 18.93 -33.15 -3.28
N PRO A 107 19.31 -33.68 -2.11
CA PRO A 107 19.83 -32.88 -1.01
C PRO A 107 21.24 -32.34 -1.29
N ILE A 108 21.52 -31.15 -0.76
CA ILE A 108 22.85 -30.53 -0.78
C ILE A 108 23.61 -30.97 0.48
N LYS A 109 24.80 -31.54 0.31
CA LYS A 109 25.59 -32.11 1.42
C LYS A 109 25.99 -31.06 2.47
N ASN A 110 26.46 -29.89 2.01
CA ASN A 110 26.87 -28.77 2.84
C ASN A 110 26.06 -27.53 2.42
N PRO A 111 24.83 -27.35 2.92
CA PRO A 111 23.97 -26.24 2.52
C PRO A 111 24.58 -24.88 2.88
N THR A 112 24.59 -23.96 1.92
CA THR A 112 25.01 -22.57 2.14
C THR A 112 23.94 -21.83 2.95
N SER A 113 24.34 -21.14 4.02
CA SER A 113 23.50 -20.30 4.86
C SER A 113 23.35 -18.89 4.28
N ALA A 114 22.46 -18.06 4.85
CA ALA A 114 22.34 -16.68 4.43
C ALA A 114 23.60 -15.86 4.76
N GLN A 115 24.31 -16.21 5.83
CA GLN A 115 25.52 -15.54 6.31
C GLN A 115 26.73 -15.80 5.41
N ASP A 116 26.73 -16.92 4.69
CA ASP A 116 27.80 -17.29 3.75
C ASP A 116 27.74 -16.49 2.44
N ILE A 117 26.60 -15.83 2.18
CA ILE A 117 26.43 -14.97 1.01
C ILE A 117 26.61 -13.51 1.43
N ASN A 118 27.62 -12.85 0.86
CA ASN A 118 27.86 -11.43 1.08
C ASN A 118 26.85 -10.57 0.30
N ILE A 119 25.68 -10.32 0.90
CA ILE A 119 24.65 -9.41 0.40
C ILE A 119 24.40 -8.34 1.45
N SER A 120 24.52 -7.08 1.02
CA SER A 120 24.17 -5.91 1.83
C SER A 120 22.92 -5.27 1.24
N ILE A 121 21.77 -5.47 1.90
CA ILE A 121 20.52 -4.82 1.49
C ILE A 121 20.54 -3.40 2.02
N THR A 122 20.70 -2.43 1.13
CA THR A 122 20.68 -1.01 1.48
C THR A 122 19.32 -0.39 1.19
N LYS A 123 18.98 0.63 1.99
CA LYS A 123 17.85 1.51 1.71
C LYS A 123 18.25 2.51 0.61
N PRO A 124 17.28 3.07 -0.12
CA PRO A 124 17.56 4.18 -1.04
C PRO A 124 18.10 5.35 -0.22
N GLU A 125 19.17 5.97 -0.70
CA GLU A 125 19.64 7.23 -0.14
C GLU A 125 18.68 8.34 -0.59
N PRO A 126 18.20 9.19 0.32
CA PRO A 126 17.29 10.27 -0.04
C PRO A 126 18.05 11.41 -0.74
N ALA A 127 17.42 12.01 -1.75
CA ALA A 127 17.98 13.15 -2.46
C ALA A 127 18.01 14.46 -1.63
N ALA A 128 17.17 14.55 -0.59
CA ALA A 128 17.13 15.67 0.37
C ALA A 128 16.49 15.23 1.70
N GLU A 129 16.24 16.17 2.61
CA GLU A 129 15.64 15.89 3.92
C GLU A 129 14.25 15.20 3.82
N GLN A 130 13.93 14.37 4.81
CA GLN A 130 12.67 13.65 4.95
C GLN A 130 11.98 14.04 6.26
N GLY A 131 10.65 14.08 6.28
CA GLY A 131 9.87 14.37 7.49
C GLY A 131 9.73 15.86 7.83
N VAL A 132 10.07 16.73 6.88
CA VAL A 132 9.87 18.19 6.92
C VAL A 132 8.39 18.53 6.79
N VAL A 133 7.69 17.96 5.80
CA VAL A 133 6.25 18.18 5.59
C VAL A 133 5.44 17.09 6.27
N LYS A 134 4.52 17.52 7.16
CA LYS A 134 3.64 16.60 7.86
C LYS A 134 2.71 15.89 6.88
N ARG A 135 2.80 14.56 6.87
CA ARG A 135 1.92 13.68 6.08
C ARG A 135 0.46 13.89 6.44
N ILE A 136 -0.41 14.01 5.44
CA ILE A 136 -1.85 14.03 5.65
C ILE A 136 -2.30 12.65 6.13
N LYS A 137 -3.17 12.66 7.13
CA LYS A 137 -3.86 11.46 7.56
C LYS A 137 -5.27 11.41 6.95
N VAL A 138 -5.70 10.24 6.51
CA VAL A 138 -7.01 10.02 5.88
C VAL A 138 -7.96 9.33 6.87
N PRO A 139 -9.27 9.65 6.87
CA PRO A 139 -10.17 9.19 7.92
C PRO A 139 -10.42 7.68 7.90
N ASN A 140 -10.35 7.05 6.72
CA ASN A 140 -10.59 5.62 6.52
C ASN A 140 -9.63 5.06 5.46
N SER A 141 -9.67 3.75 5.23
CA SER A 141 -9.08 3.15 4.04
C SER A 141 -9.63 3.83 2.78
N MET A 142 -8.72 4.26 1.90
CA MET A 142 -9.07 4.93 0.65
C MET A 142 -9.01 3.95 -0.52
N ILE A 143 -9.90 4.15 -1.48
CA ILE A 143 -10.03 3.39 -2.71
C ILE A 143 -9.18 4.08 -3.78
N PRO A 144 -8.11 3.43 -4.28
CA PRO A 144 -7.26 4.04 -5.28
C PRO A 144 -7.96 4.13 -6.64
N LEU A 145 -7.82 5.29 -7.26
CA LEU A 145 -8.38 5.57 -8.58
C LEU A 145 -7.38 5.31 -9.70
N ILE A 146 -7.90 5.09 -10.92
CA ILE A 146 -7.08 5.11 -12.13
C ILE A 146 -6.66 6.57 -12.41
N SER A 147 -5.36 6.84 -12.33
CA SER A 147 -4.73 8.07 -12.78
C SER A 147 -3.82 7.77 -13.96
N LYS A 148 -3.99 8.50 -15.07
CA LYS A 148 -3.17 8.36 -16.27
C LYS A 148 -2.39 9.65 -16.55
N PRO A 149 -1.05 9.62 -16.58
CA PRO A 149 -0.28 10.77 -17.05
C PRO A 149 -0.49 10.94 -18.56
N ALA A 150 -0.68 12.17 -19.02
CA ALA A 150 -0.58 12.49 -20.43
C ALA A 150 0.90 12.68 -20.80
N SER A 151 1.60 11.56 -21.00
CA SER A 151 3.00 11.58 -21.45
C SER A 151 3.06 11.48 -22.97
N LYS A 152 3.86 12.37 -23.59
CA LYS A 152 4.21 12.32 -25.00
C LYS A 152 5.67 11.88 -25.15
N PRO A 153 6.05 11.28 -26.30
CA PRO A 153 7.46 11.11 -26.63
C PRO A 153 8.19 12.45 -26.49
N ASN A 154 9.35 12.44 -25.82
CA ASN A 154 10.19 13.61 -25.49
C ASN A 154 9.74 14.50 -24.31
N ASN A 155 8.66 14.15 -23.59
CA ASN A 155 8.41 14.79 -22.30
C ASN A 155 9.53 14.45 -21.30
N PRO A 156 9.86 15.34 -20.35
CA PRO A 156 10.73 14.99 -19.24
C PRO A 156 10.16 13.79 -18.46
N PRO A 157 11.02 13.04 -17.75
CA PRO A 157 10.58 11.96 -16.87
C PRO A 157 9.48 12.41 -15.90
N LEU A 158 8.67 11.46 -15.46
CA LEU A 158 7.66 11.72 -14.44
C LEU A 158 8.32 11.73 -13.04
N TYR A 159 9.11 12.79 -12.80
CA TYR A 159 9.84 13.02 -11.56
C TYR A 159 8.94 12.96 -10.32
N THR A 160 7.74 13.53 -10.45
CA THR A 160 6.65 13.44 -9.49
C THR A 160 5.55 12.57 -10.09
N LYS A 161 4.94 11.70 -9.28
CA LYS A 161 3.80 10.87 -9.68
C LYS A 161 2.58 11.16 -8.84
N LEU A 162 1.43 11.25 -9.51
CA LEU A 162 0.13 11.43 -8.89
C LEU A 162 -0.41 10.12 -8.32
N ARG A 163 -0.83 10.16 -7.05
CA ARG A 163 -1.74 9.18 -6.44
C ARG A 163 -3.06 9.87 -6.11
N ALA A 164 -4.15 9.37 -6.68
CA ALA A 164 -5.51 9.81 -6.37
C ALA A 164 -6.27 8.66 -5.72
N ASP A 165 -6.79 8.87 -4.51
CA ASP A 165 -7.63 7.91 -3.80
C ASP A 165 -8.93 8.58 -3.37
N THR A 166 -10.00 7.82 -3.19
CA THR A 166 -11.32 8.30 -2.73
C THR A 166 -11.76 7.56 -1.49
N ASP A 167 -12.56 8.18 -0.63
CA ASP A 167 -13.28 7.39 0.38
C ASP A 167 -14.40 6.56 -0.27
N GLN A 168 -14.98 5.65 0.53
CA GLN A 168 -16.03 4.76 0.06
C GLN A 168 -17.29 5.53 -0.43
N ALA A 169 -17.61 6.66 0.21
CA ALA A 169 -18.78 7.45 -0.12
C ALA A 169 -18.61 8.10 -1.51
N LEU A 170 -17.48 8.74 -1.76
CA LEU A 170 -17.17 9.37 -3.04
C LEU A 170 -17.15 8.34 -4.17
N PHE A 171 -16.54 7.19 -3.94
CA PHE A 171 -16.52 6.11 -4.93
C PHE A 171 -17.94 5.65 -5.30
N ASN A 172 -18.81 5.43 -4.32
CA ASN A 172 -20.15 4.89 -4.54
C ASN A 172 -21.15 5.91 -5.07
N THR A 173 -21.16 7.13 -4.51
CA THR A 173 -22.24 8.10 -4.72
C THR A 173 -21.80 9.35 -5.45
N GLY A 174 -20.50 9.55 -5.67
CA GLY A 174 -19.95 10.78 -6.24
C GLY A 174 -19.83 11.93 -5.22
N ASN A 175 -19.98 11.66 -3.93
CA ASN A 175 -19.88 12.65 -2.84
C ASN A 175 -19.04 12.09 -1.70
N GLY A 176 -18.02 12.83 -1.24
CA GLY A 176 -17.14 12.41 -0.14
C GLY A 176 -15.77 13.04 -0.28
N LYS A 177 -14.74 12.38 0.27
CA LYS A 177 -13.37 12.90 0.27
C LYS A 177 -12.49 12.26 -0.79
N MET A 178 -11.65 13.09 -1.41
CA MET A 178 -10.61 12.68 -2.34
C MET A 178 -9.24 13.07 -1.79
N TYR A 179 -8.34 12.10 -1.74
CA TYR A 179 -6.91 12.33 -1.51
C TYR A 179 -6.21 12.52 -2.85
N ILE A 180 -5.41 13.58 -2.95
CA ILE A 180 -4.56 13.88 -4.12
C ILE A 180 -3.13 14.05 -3.58
N GLY A 181 -2.22 13.17 -3.98
CA GLY A 181 -0.83 13.18 -3.52
C GLY A 181 0.16 13.19 -4.67
N PHE A 182 1.19 14.01 -4.53
CA PHE A 182 2.30 14.13 -5.47
C PHE A 182 3.59 13.66 -4.80
N HIS A 183 4.16 12.58 -5.33
CA HIS A 183 5.27 11.85 -4.72
C HIS A 183 6.47 11.84 -5.65
N LEU A 184 7.64 12.22 -5.14
CA LEU A 184 8.91 12.09 -5.87
C LEU A 184 9.38 10.64 -5.82
N ASP A 185 9.76 10.08 -6.97
CA ASP A 185 10.27 8.70 -7.02
C ASP A 185 11.80 8.68 -6.85
N PRO A 186 12.35 7.91 -5.88
CA PRO A 186 13.79 7.81 -5.65
C PRO A 186 14.61 7.42 -6.89
N ILE A 187 14.01 6.72 -7.87
CA ILE A 187 14.74 6.35 -9.10
C ILE A 187 15.26 7.55 -9.91
N HIS A 188 14.73 8.75 -9.65
CA HIS A 188 15.10 9.96 -10.35
C HIS A 188 16.10 10.84 -9.57
N ASN A 189 16.37 10.54 -8.30
CA ASN A 189 17.25 11.32 -7.43
C ASN A 189 16.93 12.84 -7.42
N VAL A 190 15.64 13.17 -7.41
CA VAL A 190 15.18 14.57 -7.39
C VAL A 190 14.58 14.94 -6.03
N HIS A 191 14.60 16.23 -5.73
CA HIS A 191 14.00 16.85 -4.57
C HIS A 191 13.18 18.09 -4.94
N TRP A 192 12.35 18.54 -4.01
CA TRP A 192 11.67 19.83 -4.10
C TRP A 192 12.66 20.96 -3.85
N ASN A 193 12.46 22.09 -4.53
CA ASN A 193 13.09 23.35 -4.18
C ASN A 193 12.04 24.22 -3.49
N ASN A 194 12.19 24.45 -2.19
CA ASN A 194 11.25 25.24 -1.39
C ASN A 194 11.58 26.73 -1.37
N LEU A 195 12.70 27.15 -1.99
CA LEU A 195 13.06 28.55 -2.18
C LEU A 195 12.35 29.20 -3.38
N THR A 196 11.59 28.40 -4.15
CA THR A 196 10.78 28.86 -5.28
C THR A 196 9.28 28.69 -4.99
N LYS A 197 8.44 28.98 -5.97
CA LYS A 197 6.98 28.80 -5.88
C LYS A 197 6.67 27.33 -5.51
N PRO A 198 5.74 27.10 -4.57
CA PRO A 198 5.27 25.75 -4.27
C PRO A 198 4.70 25.05 -5.50
N LEU A 199 4.55 23.73 -5.37
CA LEU A 199 3.76 22.93 -6.30
C LEU A 199 2.36 23.55 -6.45
N HIS A 200 1.95 23.81 -7.69
CA HIS A 200 0.65 24.38 -8.03
C HIS A 200 -0.14 23.40 -8.89
N VAL A 201 -1.41 23.18 -8.54
CA VAL A 201 -2.30 22.27 -9.24
C VAL A 201 -3.51 23.04 -9.74
N GLU A 202 -3.87 22.81 -10.99
CA GLU A 202 -5.11 23.27 -11.61
C GLU A 202 -5.95 22.04 -12.01
N LEU A 203 -7.25 22.09 -11.73
CA LEU A 203 -8.20 21.01 -11.93
C LEU A 203 -9.32 21.47 -12.85
N GLU A 204 -9.50 20.78 -13.96
CA GLU A 204 -10.66 20.95 -14.83
C GLU A 204 -11.71 19.91 -14.43
N LEU A 205 -12.79 20.40 -13.82
CA LEU A 205 -13.85 19.55 -13.26
C LEU A 205 -14.91 19.24 -14.32
N PRO A 206 -15.45 18.01 -14.36
CA PRO A 206 -16.57 17.71 -15.23
C PRO A 206 -17.85 18.42 -14.73
N PRO A 207 -18.85 18.66 -15.63
CA PRO A 207 -20.06 19.36 -15.26
C PRO A 207 -20.79 18.74 -14.07
N GLY A 208 -21.18 19.58 -13.10
CA GLY A 208 -21.88 19.16 -11.89
C GLY A 208 -20.97 18.72 -10.73
N VAL A 209 -19.65 18.65 -10.95
CA VAL A 209 -18.68 18.38 -9.88
C VAL A 209 -18.28 19.67 -9.17
N THR A 210 -18.18 19.60 -7.85
CA THR A 210 -17.72 20.72 -7.01
C THR A 210 -16.60 20.26 -6.08
N MET A 211 -15.45 20.91 -6.18
CA MET A 211 -14.28 20.83 -5.31
C MET A 211 -13.37 22.03 -5.62
N PRO A 212 -12.31 22.33 -4.85
CA PRO A 212 -11.36 23.37 -5.22
C PRO A 212 -10.76 23.10 -6.60
N GLU A 213 -10.80 24.10 -7.50
CA GLU A 213 -10.22 24.01 -8.85
C GLU A 213 -8.71 24.26 -8.84
N THR A 214 -8.18 24.79 -7.74
CA THR A 214 -6.75 25.02 -7.55
C THR A 214 -6.29 24.49 -6.20
N LEU A 215 -5.06 23.95 -6.16
CA LEU A 215 -4.40 23.47 -4.94
C LEU A 215 -2.93 23.91 -4.93
N ASP A 216 -2.50 24.56 -3.86
CA ASP A 216 -1.12 25.00 -3.66
C ASP A 216 -0.44 24.18 -2.56
N GLY A 217 0.75 23.67 -2.85
CA GLY A 217 1.59 22.99 -1.86
C GLY A 217 1.95 23.91 -0.68
N PRO A 218 2.34 23.32 0.46
CA PRO A 218 2.72 24.09 1.64
C PRO A 218 3.93 24.97 1.37
N GLN A 219 3.98 26.11 2.08
CA GLN A 219 5.21 26.89 2.23
C GLN A 219 6.11 26.19 3.26
N VAL A 220 7.33 25.86 2.86
CA VAL A 220 8.26 25.06 3.66
C VAL A 220 9.54 25.87 3.91
N SER A 221 10.00 25.92 5.16
CA SER A 221 11.19 26.71 5.53
C SER A 221 12.51 26.03 5.21
N THR A 222 12.55 24.69 5.21
CA THR A 222 13.73 23.92 4.80
C THR A 222 13.94 24.11 3.31
N GLU A 223 15.17 24.39 2.86
CA GLU A 223 15.47 24.75 1.46
C GLU A 223 15.06 23.67 0.44
N ALA A 224 15.20 22.39 0.82
CA ALA A 224 14.87 21.24 0.01
C ALA A 224 14.39 20.07 0.87
N ASP A 225 13.45 19.29 0.35
CA ASP A 225 12.99 18.04 0.95
C ASP A 225 12.45 17.10 -0.13
N ILE A 226 12.09 15.87 0.24
CA ILE A 226 11.46 14.87 -0.65
C ILE A 226 10.07 14.41 -0.18
N ASP A 227 9.46 15.11 0.77
CA ASP A 227 8.17 14.73 1.31
C ASP A 227 7.05 14.98 0.30
N PRO A 228 6.03 14.12 0.25
CA PRO A 228 4.96 14.28 -0.73
C PRO A 228 4.16 15.55 -0.50
N ARG A 229 3.65 16.14 -1.58
CA ARG A 229 2.69 17.24 -1.53
C ARG A 229 1.30 16.65 -1.60
N GLU A 230 0.59 16.68 -0.46
CA GLU A 230 -0.65 15.93 -0.25
C GLU A 230 -1.81 16.89 0.00
N PHE A 231 -3.00 16.52 -0.51
CA PHE A 231 -4.25 17.26 -0.35
C PHE A 231 -5.38 16.28 0.00
N LEU A 232 -6.30 16.72 0.83
CA LEU A 232 -7.55 16.01 1.12
C LEU A 232 -8.70 17.00 0.92
N VAL A 233 -9.54 16.74 -0.07
CA VAL A 233 -10.57 17.67 -0.53
C VAL A 233 -11.95 17.03 -0.48
N ASP A 234 -12.96 17.83 -0.18
CA ASP A 234 -14.36 17.42 -0.31
C ASP A 234 -14.78 17.55 -1.78
N VAL A 235 -15.40 16.50 -2.29
CA VAL A 235 -15.92 16.41 -3.66
C VAL A 235 -17.41 16.15 -3.60
N GLN A 236 -18.16 16.89 -4.40
CA GLN A 236 -19.60 16.73 -4.55
C GLN A 236 -19.97 16.55 -6.03
N GLY A 237 -21.02 15.77 -6.29
CA GLY A 237 -21.64 15.68 -7.61
C GLY A 237 -20.83 14.95 -8.68
N TRP A 238 -19.78 14.21 -8.34
CA TRP A 238 -19.01 13.39 -9.30
C TRP A 238 -19.71 12.08 -9.63
N THR A 239 -20.90 12.19 -10.21
CA THR A 239 -21.77 11.06 -10.55
C THR A 239 -21.58 10.56 -11.98
N SER A 240 -21.06 11.39 -12.87
CA SER A 240 -20.77 11.02 -14.25
C SER A 240 -19.46 10.22 -14.38
N ASP A 241 -19.32 9.48 -15.49
CA ASP A 241 -18.08 8.77 -15.85
C ASP A 241 -17.03 9.71 -16.47
N LYS A 242 -17.31 11.02 -16.55
CA LYS A 242 -16.35 11.99 -17.07
C LYS A 242 -15.20 12.15 -16.08
N PRO A 243 -13.95 12.14 -16.54
CA PRO A 243 -12.79 12.25 -15.67
C PRO A 243 -12.58 13.69 -15.19
N ILE A 244 -11.74 13.83 -14.16
CA ILE A 244 -11.13 15.10 -13.77
C ILE A 244 -9.80 15.22 -14.51
N HIS A 245 -9.56 16.35 -15.17
CA HIS A 245 -8.24 16.65 -15.75
C HIS A 245 -7.46 17.52 -14.76
N LEU A 246 -6.16 17.25 -14.67
CA LEU A 246 -5.29 17.88 -13.69
C LEU A 246 -4.03 18.34 -14.40
N THR A 247 -3.63 19.59 -14.15
CA THR A 247 -2.32 20.13 -14.53
C THR A 247 -1.55 20.42 -13.24
N VAL A 248 -0.32 19.93 -13.13
CA VAL A 248 0.57 20.21 -12.00
C VAL A 248 1.84 20.89 -12.50
N ASN A 249 2.20 21.98 -11.83
CA ASN A 249 3.38 22.79 -12.09
C ASN A 249 4.27 22.76 -10.85
N TYR A 250 5.56 22.47 -11.03
CA TYR A 250 6.52 22.40 -9.94
C TYR A 250 7.96 22.53 -10.46
N PHE A 251 8.93 22.60 -9.55
CA PHE A 251 10.35 22.50 -9.89
C PHE A 251 10.90 21.14 -9.46
N ALA A 252 11.54 20.43 -10.39
CA ALA A 252 12.30 19.22 -10.10
C ALA A 252 13.78 19.57 -10.08
N CYS A 253 14.45 19.30 -8.96
CA CYS A 253 15.86 19.65 -8.78
C CYS A 253 16.65 18.42 -8.34
N SER A 254 17.91 18.34 -8.74
CA SER A 254 18.83 17.23 -8.46
C SER A 254 20.22 17.82 -8.30
N ASP A 255 21.00 17.25 -7.38
CA ASP A 255 22.39 17.63 -7.17
C ASP A 255 23.37 16.87 -8.08
N ASP A 256 22.98 15.68 -8.55
CA ASP A 256 23.80 14.84 -9.45
C ASP A 256 22.95 14.07 -10.48
N PRO A 257 22.95 14.48 -11.76
CA PRO A 257 23.58 15.72 -12.25
C PRO A 257 22.86 16.96 -11.69
N ALA A 258 23.61 18.05 -11.53
CA ALA A 258 23.08 19.30 -11.00
C ALA A 258 22.10 19.95 -11.99
N PHE A 259 20.81 20.04 -11.63
CA PHE A 259 19.80 20.81 -12.36
C PHE A 259 18.65 21.24 -11.46
N CYS A 260 17.89 22.24 -11.88
CA CYS A 260 16.63 22.63 -11.26
C CYS A 260 15.73 23.24 -12.33
N ILE A 261 14.72 22.49 -12.77
CA ILE A 261 13.93 22.83 -13.97
C ILE A 261 12.43 22.91 -13.65
N PRO A 262 11.68 23.83 -14.27
CA PRO A 262 10.24 23.85 -14.16
C PRO A 262 9.66 22.67 -14.95
N ILE A 263 8.69 22.00 -14.35
CA ILE A 263 7.98 20.86 -14.91
C ILE A 263 6.48 21.15 -14.88
N THR A 264 5.84 20.92 -16.03
CA THR A 264 4.38 20.85 -16.14
C THR A 264 4.01 19.43 -16.54
N GLN A 265 3.11 18.81 -15.78
CA GLN A 265 2.56 17.50 -16.10
C GLN A 265 1.04 17.57 -16.11
N HIS A 266 0.45 16.73 -16.96
CA HIS A 266 -1.00 16.60 -17.03
C HIS A 266 -1.40 15.17 -16.66
N TYR A 267 -2.49 15.04 -15.93
CA TYR A 267 -3.08 13.77 -15.55
C TYR A 267 -4.58 13.77 -15.86
N THR A 268 -5.11 12.58 -16.07
CA THR A 268 -6.55 12.33 -16.11
C THR A 268 -6.89 11.33 -15.04
N ILE A 269 -7.80 11.70 -14.14
CA ILE A 269 -8.26 10.88 -13.02
C ILE A 269 -9.65 10.36 -13.34
N TYR A 270 -9.80 9.04 -13.34
CA TYR A 270 -11.06 8.34 -13.57
C TYR A 270 -11.61 7.84 -12.24
N ARG A 271 -12.91 7.97 -12.01
CA ARG A 271 -13.60 7.38 -10.84
C ARG A 271 -13.79 5.86 -11.03
N GLU A 272 -12.67 5.17 -11.22
CA GLU A 272 -12.58 3.74 -11.47
C GLU A 272 -11.52 3.13 -10.55
N LEU A 273 -11.81 1.94 -10.00
CA LEU A 273 -10.89 1.25 -9.10
C LEU A 273 -9.58 0.86 -9.81
N ASN A 274 -8.46 1.36 -9.31
CA ASN A 274 -7.14 0.88 -9.70
C ASN A 274 -6.71 -0.31 -8.84
N ARG A 275 -7.08 -1.53 -9.29
CA ARG A 275 -6.72 -2.79 -8.62
C ARG A 275 -5.22 -3.05 -8.50
N ARG A 276 -4.39 -2.28 -9.21
CA ARG A 276 -2.92 -2.43 -9.29
C ARG A 276 -2.18 -1.33 -8.56
N ALA A 277 -2.89 -0.43 -7.88
CA ALA A 277 -2.28 0.67 -7.16
C ALA A 277 -1.55 0.25 -5.88
N GLY A 278 -1.67 -1.00 -5.45
CA GLY A 278 -1.16 -1.45 -4.15
C GLY A 278 -1.89 -0.77 -2.98
N TRP A 279 -1.46 -1.06 -1.76
CA TRP A 279 -2.03 -0.49 -0.55
C TRP A 279 -1.00 0.29 0.27
N ILE A 280 -1.44 1.42 0.81
CA ILE A 280 -0.60 2.32 1.61
C ILE A 280 -0.71 1.96 3.08
N ASN A 281 0.43 1.80 3.74
CA ASN A 281 0.49 1.66 5.18
C ASN A 281 0.63 3.04 5.84
N GLY A 282 -0.02 3.26 6.98
CA GLY A 282 0.26 4.39 7.86
C GLY A 282 -0.32 5.76 7.45
N ARG A 283 -1.10 5.87 6.36
CA ARG A 283 -1.83 7.11 6.03
C ARG A 283 -3.16 7.25 6.76
N VAL A 284 -3.82 6.14 7.10
CA VAL A 284 -5.06 6.21 7.85
C VAL A 284 -4.77 6.93 9.18
N GLU A 285 -5.58 7.92 9.53
CA GLU A 285 -5.59 8.49 10.87
C GLU A 285 -5.63 7.31 11.86
N PRO A 286 -5.00 7.44 13.03
CA PRO A 286 -5.18 6.48 14.12
C PRO A 286 -6.64 6.34 14.62
N THR A 287 -7.62 6.79 13.84
CA THR A 287 -9.06 6.63 14.00
C THR A 287 -9.58 5.29 13.43
N GLY A 288 -8.72 4.51 12.74
CA GLY A 288 -9.01 3.16 12.21
C GLY A 288 -8.83 1.98 13.20
N PRO A 289 -9.43 0.81 12.90
CA PRO A 289 -9.93 -0.15 13.91
C PRO A 289 -8.96 -0.96 14.78
N PHE A 290 -7.64 -0.84 14.62
CA PHE A 290 -6.68 -1.78 15.22
C PHE A 290 -5.34 -1.17 15.66
N GLN A 291 -5.32 0.03 16.27
CA GLN A 291 -4.06 0.60 16.75
C GLN A 291 -4.14 1.32 18.11
N ALA A 292 -4.84 0.74 19.11
CA ALA A 292 -4.30 0.87 20.46
C ALA A 292 -3.16 -0.16 20.61
N THR A 293 -2.09 0.22 21.29
CA THR A 293 -0.86 -0.59 21.40
C THR A 293 -1.06 -1.96 22.06
N LYS A 294 -2.20 -2.21 22.73
CA LYS A 294 -2.79 -3.53 23.01
C LYS A 294 -4.33 -3.38 23.12
N PRO A 295 -5.13 -4.37 22.69
CA PRO A 295 -6.56 -4.38 22.98
C PRO A 295 -6.78 -4.41 24.50
N ILE A 296 -7.80 -3.69 24.96
CA ILE A 296 -8.28 -3.79 26.34
C ILE A 296 -9.23 -4.97 26.38
N THR A 297 -9.09 -5.80 27.39
CA THR A 297 -9.95 -6.95 27.59
C THR A 297 -10.98 -6.61 28.68
N ILE A 298 -12.25 -6.94 28.41
CA ILE A 298 -13.30 -6.96 29.42
C ILE A 298 -14.08 -8.27 29.34
N SER A 299 -14.48 -8.79 30.50
CA SER A 299 -15.38 -9.94 30.58
C SER A 299 -16.72 -9.52 31.16
N GLY A 300 -17.80 -10.12 30.67
CA GLY A 300 -19.14 -9.83 31.14
C GLY A 300 -20.19 -10.64 30.42
N LYS A 301 -21.45 -10.27 30.65
CA LYS A 301 -22.61 -10.90 30.04
C LYS A 301 -23.20 -9.98 28.98
N ILE A 302 -23.48 -10.51 27.80
CA ILE A 302 -24.19 -9.74 26.76
C ILE A 302 -25.61 -9.46 27.22
N GLU A 303 -25.99 -8.19 27.28
CA GLU A 303 -27.32 -7.74 27.67
C GLU A 303 -28.21 -7.44 26.45
N SER A 304 -27.63 -6.85 25.40
CA SER A 304 -28.35 -6.59 24.16
C SER A 304 -27.43 -6.63 22.95
N ILE A 305 -28.00 -6.93 21.79
CA ILE A 305 -27.32 -6.97 20.49
C ILE A 305 -28.22 -6.24 19.49
N ASP A 306 -27.68 -5.21 18.84
CA ASP A 306 -28.33 -4.48 17.75
C ASP A 306 -27.39 -4.44 16.54
N LEU A 307 -27.44 -5.49 15.73
CA LEU A 307 -26.61 -5.58 14.52
C LEU A 307 -27.09 -4.67 13.39
N ARG A 308 -28.28 -4.05 13.47
CA ARG A 308 -28.70 -3.04 12.49
C ARG A 308 -27.94 -1.74 12.70
N ASN A 309 -27.73 -1.39 13.96
CA ASN A 309 -26.92 -0.24 14.36
C ASN A 309 -25.47 -0.61 14.68
N ASN A 310 -25.07 -1.87 14.43
CA ASN A 310 -23.73 -2.39 14.70
C ASN A 310 -23.26 -2.17 16.15
N THR A 311 -24.12 -2.45 17.14
CA THR A 311 -23.76 -2.31 18.56
C THR A 311 -24.11 -3.54 19.40
N ILE A 312 -23.37 -3.72 20.50
CA ILE A 312 -23.57 -4.75 21.51
C ILE A 312 -23.40 -4.12 22.89
N ASN A 313 -24.31 -4.39 23.83
CA ASN A 313 -24.16 -3.99 25.22
C ASN A 313 -23.71 -5.17 26.09
N LEU A 314 -22.67 -4.95 26.90
CA LEU A 314 -22.14 -5.91 27.86
C LEU A 314 -22.24 -5.36 29.28
N VAL A 315 -22.66 -6.19 30.21
CA VAL A 315 -22.66 -5.88 31.64
C VAL A 315 -21.49 -6.62 32.29
N ASP A 316 -20.58 -5.88 32.92
CA ASP A 316 -19.43 -6.47 33.62
C ASP A 316 -19.80 -7.03 35.00
N SER A 317 -18.84 -7.65 35.69
CA SER A 317 -19.05 -8.24 37.02
C SER A 317 -19.44 -7.23 38.12
N THR A 318 -19.25 -5.94 37.89
CA THR A 318 -19.65 -4.86 38.80
C THR A 318 -21.07 -4.33 38.52
N GLY A 319 -21.72 -4.82 37.47
CA GLY A 319 -23.02 -4.35 37.01
C GLY A 319 -22.95 -3.12 36.11
N LYS A 320 -21.76 -2.69 35.68
CA LYS A 320 -21.58 -1.55 34.78
C LYS A 320 -21.83 -1.98 33.33
N GLN A 321 -22.61 -1.17 32.61
CA GLN A 321 -22.89 -1.35 31.19
C GLN A 321 -21.79 -0.75 30.31
N HIS A 322 -21.47 -1.47 29.22
CA HIS A 322 -20.48 -1.08 28.23
C HIS A 322 -21.06 -1.33 26.83
N LEU A 323 -21.30 -0.23 26.10
CA LEU A 323 -21.77 -0.27 24.72
C LEU A 323 -20.58 -0.33 23.76
N PHE A 324 -20.49 -1.41 22.98
CA PHE A 324 -19.47 -1.63 21.97
C PHE A 324 -20.04 -1.51 20.57
N HIS A 325 -19.28 -0.87 19.67
CA HIS A 325 -19.52 -0.95 18.24
C HIS A 325 -18.89 -2.24 17.67
N VAL A 326 -19.55 -2.84 16.69
CA VAL A 326 -19.07 -4.01 15.94
C VAL A 326 -18.95 -3.69 14.45
N SER A 327 -18.23 -4.52 13.71
CA SER A 327 -18.07 -4.36 12.26
C SER A 327 -17.91 -5.71 11.58
N GLU A 328 -17.82 -5.71 10.25
CA GLU A 328 -17.46 -6.91 9.46
C GLU A 328 -16.09 -7.51 9.84
N TYR A 329 -15.23 -6.75 10.51
CA TYR A 329 -13.92 -7.21 11.00
C TYR A 329 -13.96 -7.74 12.44
N THR A 330 -15.09 -7.64 13.14
CA THR A 330 -15.22 -8.18 14.50
C THR A 330 -15.28 -9.70 14.42
N GLN A 331 -14.32 -10.39 15.03
CA GLN A 331 -14.31 -11.85 15.07
C GLN A 331 -15.13 -12.33 16.27
N PHE A 332 -15.98 -13.32 16.04
CA PHE A 332 -16.66 -14.03 17.12
C PHE A 332 -16.17 -15.48 17.11
N SER A 333 -15.90 -16.01 18.30
CA SER A 333 -15.56 -17.41 18.49
C SER A 333 -16.28 -18.00 19.70
N ALA A 334 -16.71 -19.25 19.55
CA ALA A 334 -17.31 -20.05 20.61
C ALA A 334 -16.72 -21.47 20.51
N ASN A 335 -16.39 -22.08 21.64
CA ASN A 335 -15.74 -23.41 21.69
C ASN A 335 -14.47 -23.48 20.82
N SER A 336 -13.66 -22.42 20.84
CA SER A 336 -12.42 -22.29 20.05
C SER A 336 -12.60 -22.36 18.52
N GLN A 337 -13.83 -22.19 18.01
CA GLN A 337 -14.10 -22.10 16.58
C GLN A 337 -14.65 -20.72 16.23
N GLN A 338 -14.21 -20.17 15.09
CA GLN A 338 -14.71 -18.91 14.57
C GLN A 338 -16.15 -19.10 14.06
N GLN A 339 -17.04 -18.18 14.43
CA GLN A 339 -18.45 -18.20 14.04
C GLN A 339 -18.89 -16.81 13.53
N PRO A 340 -19.93 -16.75 12.68
CA PRO A 340 -20.57 -15.49 12.32
C PRO A 340 -21.12 -14.75 13.55
N LEU A 341 -20.97 -13.42 13.59
CA LEU A 341 -21.41 -12.60 14.73
C LEU A 341 -22.90 -12.72 15.04
N ILE A 342 -23.73 -13.03 14.03
CA ILE A 342 -25.18 -13.28 14.18
C ILE A 342 -25.48 -14.45 15.12
N ASN A 343 -24.51 -15.35 15.38
CA ASN A 343 -24.66 -16.48 16.29
C ASN A 343 -24.42 -16.11 17.77
N LEU A 344 -23.94 -14.90 18.06
CA LEU A 344 -23.79 -14.44 19.44
C LEU A 344 -25.17 -14.22 20.07
N THR A 345 -25.38 -14.76 21.26
CA THR A 345 -26.67 -14.70 21.95
C THR A 345 -26.67 -13.74 23.13
N VAL A 346 -27.78 -13.04 23.33
CA VAL A 346 -28.05 -12.31 24.59
C VAL A 346 -27.95 -13.29 25.76
N GLY A 347 -27.21 -12.88 26.79
CA GLY A 347 -26.94 -13.66 27.97
C GLY A 347 -25.69 -14.52 27.93
N ALA A 348 -24.97 -14.59 26.80
CA ALA A 348 -23.68 -15.24 26.72
C ALA A 348 -22.67 -14.54 27.63
N LYS A 349 -21.87 -15.35 28.36
CA LYS A 349 -20.66 -14.85 29.03
C LYS A 349 -19.57 -14.78 27.99
N VAL A 350 -18.98 -13.60 27.85
CA VAL A 350 -17.97 -13.37 26.84
C VAL A 350 -16.81 -12.60 27.43
N LYS A 351 -15.66 -12.80 26.79
CA LYS A 351 -14.51 -11.93 26.86
C LYS A 351 -14.45 -11.14 25.56
N ILE A 352 -14.44 -9.81 25.67
CA ILE A 352 -14.32 -8.90 24.53
C ILE A 352 -12.96 -8.21 24.61
N ASP A 353 -12.16 -8.39 23.57
CA ASP A 353 -11.00 -7.57 23.28
C ASP A 353 -11.45 -6.38 22.42
N TYR A 354 -11.24 -5.17 22.91
CA TYR A 354 -11.74 -3.94 22.29
C TYR A 354 -10.73 -2.80 22.31
N PHE A 355 -11.03 -1.75 21.54
CA PHE A 355 -10.26 -0.51 21.50
C PHE A 355 -11.16 0.69 21.78
N ASN A 356 -10.71 1.60 22.65
CA ASN A 356 -11.39 2.88 22.85
C ASN A 356 -11.18 3.80 21.63
N ARG A 357 -12.25 4.43 21.14
CA ARG A 357 -12.21 5.45 20.08
C ARG A 357 -12.98 6.70 20.49
N GLN A 358 -12.81 7.79 19.73
CA GLN A 358 -13.60 9.01 19.91
C GLN A 358 -15.10 8.77 19.76
N SER A 359 -15.53 7.86 18.88
CA SER A 359 -16.93 7.47 18.70
C SER A 359 -17.43 6.40 19.69
N GLY A 360 -16.59 5.95 20.63
CA GLY A 360 -16.87 4.88 21.58
C GLY A 360 -16.01 3.63 21.36
N PRO A 361 -16.10 2.62 22.23
CA PRO A 361 -15.26 1.43 22.15
C PRO A 361 -15.72 0.49 21.02
N TYR A 362 -14.78 -0.13 20.31
CA TYR A 362 -15.07 -1.10 19.24
C TYR A 362 -14.56 -2.49 19.60
N ALA A 363 -15.42 -3.48 19.51
CA ALA A 363 -15.07 -4.88 19.72
C ALA A 363 -14.27 -5.41 18.53
N ARG A 364 -13.11 -5.99 18.83
CA ARG A 364 -12.23 -6.67 17.87
C ARG A 364 -12.50 -8.17 17.88
N ASP A 365 -12.35 -8.81 19.04
CA ASP A 365 -12.48 -10.26 19.19
C ASP A 365 -13.43 -10.53 20.36
N ILE A 366 -14.49 -11.31 20.10
CA ILE A 366 -15.46 -11.74 21.09
C ILE A 366 -15.31 -13.25 21.26
N GLN A 367 -14.99 -13.68 22.47
CA GLN A 367 -14.84 -15.08 22.82
C GLN A 367 -15.94 -15.46 23.80
N SER A 368 -16.84 -16.36 23.41
CA SER A 368 -17.77 -16.98 24.36
C SER A 368 -17.00 -17.93 25.26
N GLU A 369 -17.22 -17.78 26.57
CA GLU A 369 -16.75 -18.72 27.59
C GLU A 369 -17.53 -20.04 27.55
#